data_AF-X1L102-F1
#
_entry.id   AF-X1L102-F1
#
_cell.length_a   1.000
_cell.length_b   1.000
_cell.length_c   1.000
_cell.angle_alpha   90.00
_cell.angle_beta   90.00
_cell.angle_gamma   90.00
#
_symmetry.space_group_name_H-M   'P 1'
#
loop_
_entity.id
_entity.type
_entity.pdbx_description
1 polymer ?
#
loop_
_entity_poly.entity_id
_entity_poly.type
_entity_poly.pdbx_seq_one_letter_code
_entity_poly.pdbx_strand_id
1 'polypeptide(L)' 'MAPLPVVDYVIVHELVHLDEKNHSKTFWNKAKMLITDYKKHQEWLKRNGHLLRL' A
#
# COMPACT_ATOMS: atom_id res chain seq x y z
N MET A 1 -7.57 7.16 -13.40
CA MET A 1 -6.91 5.84 -13.23
C MET A 1 -5.75 6.01 -12.27
N ALA A 2 -5.50 5.03 -11.38
CA ALA A 2 -4.37 5.09 -10.46
C ALA A 2 -3.04 4.90 -11.25
N PRO A 3 -1.96 5.62 -10.89
CA PRO A 3 -0.63 5.32 -11.42
C PRO A 3 -0.23 3.87 -11.11
N LEU A 4 0.44 3.19 -12.04
CA LEU A 4 0.85 1.79 -11.86
C LEU A 4 1.61 1.53 -10.55
N PRO A 5 2.57 2.37 -10.11
CA PRO A 5 3.26 2.13 -8.84
C PRO A 5 2.34 2.16 -7.60
N VAL A 6 1.22 2.88 -7.68
CA VAL A 6 0.21 2.88 -6.61
C VAL A 6 -0.58 1.58 -6.62
N VAL A 7 -0.86 1.03 -7.80
CA VAL A 7 -1.50 -0.28 -7.93
C VAL A 7 -0.61 -1.38 -7.35
N ASP A 8 0.68 -1.37 -7.70
CA ASP A 8 1.67 -2.32 -7.15
C ASP A 8 1.73 -2.23 -5.61
N TYR A 9 1.72 -1.01 -5.07
CA TYR A 9 1.65 -0.80 -3.63
C TYR A 9 0.39 -1.42 -3.00
N VAL A 10 -0.79 -1.26 -3.61
CA VAL A 10 -2.04 -1.86 -3.08
C VAL A 10 -1.96 -3.39 -3.13
N ILE A 11 -1.44 -3.97 -4.21
CA ILE A 11 -1.25 -5.43 -4.31
C ILE A 11 -0.33 -5.92 -3.19
N VAL A 12 0.83 -5.28 -3.00
CA VAL A 12 1.77 -5.61 -1.91
C VAL A 12 1.11 -5.43 -0.54
N HIS A 13 0.31 -4.39 -0.35
CA HIS A 13 -0.43 -4.13 0.88
C HIS A 13 -1.37 -5.29 1.24
N GLU A 14 -2.18 -5.75 0.28
CA GLU A 14 -3.10 -6.87 0.48
C GLU A 14 -2.35 -8.21 0.65
N LEU A 15 -1.21 -8.40 -0.02
CA LEU A 15 -0.37 -9.58 0.18
C LEU A 15 0.22 -9.64 1.60
N VAL A 16 0.68 -8.51 2.14
CA VAL A 16 1.17 -8.46 3.53
C VAL A 16 0.03 -8.78 4.51
N HIS A 17 -1.22 -8.41 4.20
CA HIS A 17 -2.39 -8.78 4.99
C HIS A 17 -2.69 -10.29 5.07
N LEU A 18 -2.11 -11.10 4.18
CA LEU A 18 -2.21 -12.56 4.30
C LEU A 18 -1.49 -13.09 5.54
N ASP A 19 -0.40 -12.43 5.94
CA ASP A 19 0.47 -12.82 7.05
C ASP A 19 0.24 -11.95 8.30
N GLU A 20 0.01 -10.64 8.12
CA GLU A 20 -0.24 -9.69 9.22
C GLU A 20 -1.55 -8.91 8.99
N LYS A 21 -2.60 -9.24 9.74
CA LYS A 21 -3.95 -8.69 9.52
C LYS A 21 -4.10 -7.21 9.86
N ASN A 22 -3.27 -6.68 10.78
CA ASN A 22 -3.38 -5.30 11.24
C ASN A 22 -2.24 -4.44 10.68
N HIS A 23 -2.43 -3.13 10.53
CA HIS A 23 -1.36 -2.19 10.13
C HIS A 23 -0.35 -1.90 11.26
N SER A 24 0.16 -2.96 11.89
CA SER A 24 1.12 -2.94 12.99
C SER A 24 2.52 -2.55 12.52
N LYS A 25 3.46 -2.34 13.45
CA LYS A 25 4.88 -2.08 13.09
C LYS A 25 5.47 -3.21 12.23
N THR A 26 5.07 -4.46 12.50
CA THR A 26 5.49 -5.64 11.73
C THR A 26 4.97 -5.57 10.29
N PHE A 27 3.70 -5.17 10.09
CA PHE A 27 3.12 -4.95 8.77
C PHE A 27 3.98 -3.97 7.96
N TRP A 28 4.26 -2.80 8.53
CA TRP A 28 5.00 -1.76 7.82
C TRP A 28 6.47 -2.14 7.56
N ASN A 29 7.08 -2.92 8.45
CA ASN A 29 8.40 -3.49 8.20
C ASN A 29 8.39 -4.43 6.99
N LYS A 30 7.40 -5.35 6.91
CA LYS A 30 7.24 -6.26 5.77
C LYS A 30 6.94 -5.52 4.48
N ALA A 31 6.00 -4.58 4.50
CA ALA A 31 5.68 -3.74 3.35
C ALA A 31 6.92 -2.98 2.85
N LYS A 32 7.72 -2.38 3.76
CA LYS A 32 8.96 -1.68 3.41
C LYS A 32 10.03 -2.58 2.79
N MET A 33 10.09 -3.86 3.19
CA MET A 33 11.02 -4.83 2.60
C MET A 33 10.68 -5.16 1.15
N LEU A 34 9.39 -5.14 0.78
CA LEU A 34 8.91 -5.44 -0.57
C LEU A 34 8.87 -4.19 -1.46
N ILE A 35 8.45 -3.05 -0.91
CA ILE A 35 8.36 -1.78 -1.63
C ILE A 35 8.89 -0.64 -0.75
N THR A 36 10.07 -0.14 -1.10
CA THR A 36 10.83 0.78 -0.24
C THR A 36 10.21 2.17 -0.12
N ASP A 37 9.43 2.59 -1.13
CA ASP A 37 8.73 3.87 -1.22
C ASP A 37 7.23 3.80 -0.90
N TYR A 38 6.79 2.73 -0.20
CA TYR A 38 5.40 2.51 0.23
C TYR A 38 4.72 3.76 0.82
N LYS A 39 5.46 4.58 1.58
CA LYS A 39 4.94 5.82 2.18
C LYS A 39 4.46 6.83 1.14
N LYS A 40 5.15 6.94 0.00
CA LYS A 40 4.75 7.87 -1.08
C LYS A 40 3.42 7.43 -1.68
N HIS A 41 3.25 6.13 -1.91
CA HIS A 41 2.00 5.57 -2.44
C HIS A 41 0.85 5.63 -1.43
N GLN A 42 1.14 5.40 -0.14
CA GLN A 42 0.18 5.61 0.94
C GLN A 42 -0.34 7.06 0.97
N GLU A 43 0.56 8.05 0.91
CA GLU A 43 0.18 9.47 0.87
C GLU A 43 -0.58 9.82 -0.41
N TRP A 44 -0.21 9.23 -1.55
CA TRP A 44 -0.97 9.39 -2.78
C TRP A 44 -2.41 8.87 -2.63
N LEU A 45 -2.61 7.70 -2.01
CA LEU A 45 -3.94 7.13 -1.77
C LEU A 45 -4.75 7.95 -0.77
N LYS A 46 -4.14 8.50 0.29
CA LYS A 46 -4.85 9.42 1.20
C LYS A 46 -5.41 10.63 0.47
N ARG A 47 -4.66 11.17 -0.49
CA ARG A 47 -5.06 12.38 -1.24
C ARG A 47 -6.01 12.07 -2.39
N ASN A 48 -5.81 10.98 -3.12
CA ASN A 48 -6.48 10.70 -4.39
C ASN A 48 -7.41 9.48 -4.33
N GLY A 49 -7.44 8.74 -3.21
CA GLY A 49 -8.20 7.50 -3.09
C GLY A 49 -9.70 7.69 -3.30
N HIS A 50 -10.23 8.87 -2.95
CA HIS A 50 -11.63 9.23 -3.23
C HIS A 50 -11.97 9.34 -4.72
N LEU A 51 -10.96 9.43 -5.60
CA LEU A 51 -11.11 9.43 -7.05
C LEU A 51 -11.12 8.01 -7.63
N LEU A 52 -10.74 7.00 -6.84
CA LEU A 52 -10.81 5.59 -7.23
C LEU A 52 -12.24 5.11 -6.98
N ARG A 53 -12.98 4.91 -8.08
CA ARG A 53 -14.27 4.20 -8.05
C ARG A 53 -14.04 2.77 -8.53
N LEU A 54 -14.65 1.82 -7.81
CA LEU A 54 -14.82 0.44 -8.24
C LEU A 54 -16.01 0.33 -9.19
#